data_AF-A0A6S7AG79-F1
#
_entry.id   AF-A0A6S7AG79-F1
#
_cell.length_a   1.000
_cell.length_b   1.000
_cell.length_c   1.000
_cell.angle_alpha   90.00
_cell.angle_beta   90.00
_cell.angle_gamma   90.00
#
_symmetry.space_group_name_H-M   'P 1'
#
loop_
_entity.id
_entity.type
_entity.pdbx_description
1 polymer ?
#
loop_
_entity_poly.entity_id
_entity_poly.type
_entity_poly.pdbx_seq_one_letter_code
_entity_poly.pdbx_strand_id
1 'polypeptide(L)'
;MHAPPTAESLAADGWHQKTLPGFAGLIGPLWVRKEAQAWAYGLLATADHLNPAGVVHGGLLTAMLDHGLSAIAWQALDRRPCVTVQLDTHFLTAARAGQFLEVRGHVMRTTASLVFMRGELSVAGHVVATGAAVLKVLAAASDH
;
A
#
# COMPACT_ATOMS: atom_id res chain seq x y z
N MET A 1 15.18 21.66 2.32
CA MET A 1 14.07 20.78 1.88
C MET A 1 14.51 20.12 0.59
N HIS A 2 14.53 18.79 0.53
CA HIS A 2 14.76 18.09 -0.74
C HIS A 2 13.58 18.35 -1.68
N ALA A 3 13.83 18.49 -2.98
CA ALA A 3 12.76 18.57 -3.97
C ALA A 3 11.88 17.31 -3.88
N PRO A 4 10.56 17.43 -4.10
CA PRO A 4 9.69 16.27 -4.15
C PRO A 4 10.16 15.33 -5.28
N PRO A 5 10.09 14.00 -5.10
CA PRO A 5 10.48 13.08 -6.15
C PRO A 5 9.56 13.25 -7.37
N THR A 6 10.16 13.23 -8.55
CA THR A 6 9.46 13.21 -9.84
C THR A 6 9.21 11.77 -10.27
N ALA A 7 8.27 11.59 -11.20
CA ALA A 7 8.03 10.30 -11.83
C ALA A 7 9.31 9.69 -12.44
N GLU A 8 10.16 10.53 -13.04
CA GLU A 8 11.45 10.13 -13.62
C GLU A 8 12.44 9.66 -12.54
N SER A 9 12.53 10.37 -11.42
CA SER A 9 13.40 9.96 -10.31
C SER A 9 12.93 8.65 -9.67
N LEU A 10 11.61 8.47 -9.50
CA LEU A 10 11.05 7.22 -8.98
C LEU A 10 11.33 6.05 -9.93
N ALA A 11 11.20 6.27 -11.24
CA ALA A 11 11.52 5.26 -12.25
C ALA A 11 13.01 4.89 -12.23
N ALA A 12 13.91 5.87 -12.09
CA ALA A 12 15.34 5.62 -11.93
C ALA A 12 15.66 4.81 -10.66
N ASP A 13 14.89 4.99 -9.59
CA ASP A 13 14.96 4.24 -8.33
C ASP A 13 14.25 2.87 -8.37
N GLY A 14 13.88 2.41 -9.58
CA GLY A 14 13.29 1.09 -9.83
C GLY A 14 11.79 0.99 -9.54
N TRP A 15 11.10 2.11 -9.35
CA TRP A 15 9.64 2.12 -9.22
C TRP A 15 8.97 2.07 -10.59
N HIS A 16 7.93 1.25 -10.69
CA HIS A 16 7.11 1.15 -11.88
C HIS A 16 5.71 1.67 -11.59
N GLN A 17 5.26 2.65 -12.37
CA GLN A 17 3.92 3.18 -12.24
C GLN A 17 2.89 2.18 -12.77
N LYS A 18 1.75 2.10 -12.09
CA LYS A 18 0.59 1.26 -12.41
C LYS A 18 -0.67 2.10 -12.33
N THR A 19 -1.36 2.16 -13.47
CA THR A 19 -2.74 2.65 -13.52
C THR A 19 -3.67 1.45 -13.42
N LEU A 20 -4.48 1.41 -12.37
CA LEU A 20 -5.44 0.35 -12.12
C LEU A 20 -6.86 0.87 -12.35
N PRO A 21 -7.83 0.02 -12.75
CA PRO A 21 -9.22 0.42 -12.82
C PRO A 21 -9.84 0.55 -11.42
N GLY A 22 -11.04 1.13 -11.36
CA GLY A 22 -11.84 1.22 -10.13
C GLY A 22 -11.21 2.13 -9.07
N PHE A 23 -11.43 1.80 -7.80
CA PHE A 23 -11.03 2.65 -6.67
C PHE A 23 -9.52 2.94 -6.65
N ALA A 24 -8.67 1.95 -6.94
CA ALA A 24 -7.22 2.15 -6.98
C ALA A 24 -6.77 3.11 -8.09
N GLY A 25 -7.56 3.23 -9.18
CA GLY A 25 -7.35 4.24 -10.21
C GLY A 25 -7.73 5.65 -9.78
N LEU A 26 -8.78 5.78 -8.94
CA LEU A 26 -9.24 7.07 -8.42
C LEU A 26 -8.25 7.70 -7.45
N ILE A 27 -7.54 6.87 -6.65
CA ILE A 27 -6.49 7.34 -5.74
C ILE A 27 -5.09 7.30 -6.37
N GLY A 28 -4.97 6.76 -7.58
CA GLY A 28 -3.69 6.53 -8.24
C GLY A 28 -3.09 7.80 -8.85
N PRO A 29 -2.00 7.65 -9.61
CA PRO A 29 -1.36 6.39 -9.99
C PRO A 29 -0.56 5.76 -8.86
N LEU A 30 -0.62 4.42 -8.76
CA LEU A 30 0.18 3.66 -7.82
C LEU A 30 1.55 3.34 -8.40
N TRP A 31 2.52 3.12 -7.54
CA TRP A 31 3.87 2.71 -7.87
C TRP A 31 4.16 1.37 -7.22
N VAL A 32 4.94 0.54 -7.90
CA VAL A 32 5.37 -0.76 -7.38
C VAL A 32 6.85 -0.95 -7.62
N ARG A 33 7.55 -1.47 -6.62
CA ARG A 33 8.96 -1.84 -6.73
C ARG A 33 9.17 -3.24 -6.18
N LYS A 34 9.87 -4.08 -6.94
CA LYS A 34 10.32 -5.38 -6.46
C LYS A 34 11.54 -5.17 -5.56
N GLU A 35 11.51 -5.72 -4.36
CA GLU A 35 12.64 -5.71 -3.43
C GLU A 35 13.15 -7.15 -3.25
N ALA A 36 14.31 -7.33 -2.61
CA ALA A 36 15.03 -8.61 -2.59
C ALA A 36 14.17 -9.80 -2.12
N GLN A 37 13.26 -9.58 -1.15
CA GLN A 37 12.42 -10.64 -0.56
C GLN A 37 10.93 -10.27 -0.53
N ALA A 38 10.53 -9.13 -1.10
CA ALA A 38 9.18 -8.60 -0.97
C ALA A 38 8.85 -7.61 -2.10
N TRP A 39 7.67 -7.00 -1.99
CA TRP A 39 7.24 -5.90 -2.85
C TRP A 39 6.98 -4.67 -1.99
N ALA A 40 7.31 -3.50 -2.53
CA ALA A 40 6.94 -2.21 -1.98
C ALA A 40 5.92 -1.54 -2.91
N TYR A 41 4.97 -0.83 -2.31
CA TYR A 41 3.91 -0.10 -3.01
C TYR A 41 4.02 1.37 -2.65
N GLY A 42 3.77 2.26 -3.59
CA GLY A 42 3.92 3.69 -3.34
C GLY A 42 2.91 4.55 -4.07
N LEU A 43 2.82 5.80 -3.61
CA LEU A 43 1.94 6.82 -4.16
C LEU A 43 2.58 8.18 -3.93
N LEU A 44 2.65 8.99 -4.98
CA LEU A 44 3.06 10.40 -4.86
C LEU A 44 1.84 11.22 -4.45
N ALA A 45 1.83 11.74 -3.23
CA ALA A 45 0.69 12.49 -2.71
C ALA A 45 0.51 13.82 -3.47
N THR A 46 -0.72 14.16 -3.84
CA THR A 46 -1.08 15.39 -4.54
C THR A 46 -2.05 16.21 -3.69
N ALA A 47 -2.50 17.36 -4.19
CA ALA A 47 -3.53 18.15 -3.50
C ALA A 47 -4.88 17.41 -3.40
N ASP A 48 -5.20 16.55 -4.37
CA ASP A 48 -6.45 15.76 -4.41
C ASP A 48 -6.52 14.71 -3.29
N HIS A 49 -5.37 14.41 -2.69
CA HIS A 49 -5.19 13.44 -1.62
C HIS A 49 -5.33 14.03 -0.20
N LEU A 50 -5.54 15.34 -0.09
CA LEU A 50 -5.56 16.04 1.18
C LEU A 50 -6.95 16.01 1.83
N ASN A 51 -6.96 16.07 3.16
CA ASN A 51 -8.16 16.37 3.94
C ASN A 51 -8.33 17.90 4.10
N PRO A 52 -9.46 18.37 4.68
CA PRO A 52 -9.69 19.80 4.90
C PRO A 52 -8.64 20.51 5.77
N ALA A 53 -7.81 19.77 6.53
CA ALA A 53 -6.71 20.32 7.32
C ALA A 53 -5.39 20.47 6.53
N GLY A 54 -5.39 20.17 5.22
CA GLY A 54 -4.24 20.35 4.34
C GLY A 54 -3.14 19.29 4.49
N VAL A 55 -3.45 18.14 5.11
CA VAL A 55 -2.56 16.97 5.22
C VAL A 55 -3.20 15.79 4.51
N VAL A 56 -2.39 14.77 4.16
CA VAL A 56 -2.91 13.58 3.47
C VAL A 56 -4.03 12.94 4.28
N HIS A 57 -5.14 12.65 3.62
CA HIS A 57 -6.33 12.09 4.25
C HIS A 57 -6.01 10.71 4.87
N GLY A 58 -6.41 10.47 6.12
CA GLY A 58 -6.17 9.19 6.79
C GLY A 58 -6.74 8.00 6.02
N GLY A 59 -7.90 8.18 5.39
CA GLY A 59 -8.51 7.20 4.48
C GLY A 59 -7.63 6.82 3.27
N LEU A 60 -6.81 7.74 2.74
CA LEU A 60 -5.83 7.38 1.70
C LEU A 60 -4.71 6.52 2.27
N LEU A 61 -4.17 6.88 3.44
CA LEU A 61 -3.13 6.09 4.10
C LEU A 61 -3.62 4.68 4.43
N THR A 62 -4.86 4.56 4.91
CA THR A 62 -5.53 3.27 5.14
C THR A 62 -5.74 2.49 3.84
N ALA A 63 -6.22 3.14 2.77
CA ALA A 63 -6.37 2.50 1.46
C ALA A 63 -5.03 2.00 0.89
N MET A 64 -3.96 2.77 1.08
CA MET A 64 -2.60 2.37 0.69
C MET A 64 -2.12 1.15 1.49
N LEU A 65 -2.33 1.14 2.82
CA LEU A 65 -2.02 -0.02 3.66
C LEU A 65 -2.83 -1.25 3.25
N ASP A 66 -4.12 -1.09 3.01
CA ASP A 66 -4.99 -2.18 2.53
C ASP A 66 -4.49 -2.76 1.20
N HIS A 67 -4.26 -1.90 0.21
CA HIS A 67 -3.76 -2.31 -1.11
C HIS A 67 -2.39 -2.98 -1.01
N GLY A 68 -1.43 -2.36 -0.33
CA GLY A 68 -0.07 -2.89 -0.22
C GLY A 68 -0.03 -4.23 0.53
N LEU A 69 -0.70 -4.33 1.67
CA LEU A 69 -0.72 -5.57 2.46
C LEU A 69 -1.45 -6.70 1.75
N SER A 70 -2.58 -6.41 1.09
CA SER A 70 -3.31 -7.41 0.32
C SER A 70 -2.52 -7.91 -0.89
N ALA A 71 -1.82 -7.02 -1.60
CA ALA A 71 -1.00 -7.41 -2.73
C ALA A 71 0.24 -8.22 -2.30
N ILE A 72 0.87 -7.90 -1.16
CA ILE A 72 1.95 -8.71 -0.58
C ILE A 72 1.41 -10.10 -0.16
N ALA A 73 0.27 -10.16 0.53
CA ALA A 73 -0.35 -11.41 0.93
C ALA A 73 -0.71 -12.29 -0.29
N TRP A 74 -1.26 -11.68 -1.33
CA TRP A 74 -1.56 -12.37 -2.60
C TRP A 74 -0.31 -13.00 -3.22
N GLN A 75 0.83 -12.28 -3.23
CA GLN A 75 2.10 -12.86 -3.71
C GLN A 75 2.57 -14.03 -2.84
N ALA A 76 2.48 -13.89 -1.51
CA ALA A 76 2.87 -14.93 -0.56
C ALA A 76 1.96 -16.19 -0.60
N LEU A 77 0.76 -16.06 -1.16
CA LEU A 77 -0.21 -17.13 -1.34
C LEU A 77 -0.12 -17.81 -2.72
N ASP A 78 0.98 -17.63 -3.45
CA ASP A 78 1.13 -18.08 -4.84
C ASP A 78 0.01 -17.56 -5.75
N ARG A 79 -0.34 -16.27 -5.55
CA ARG A 79 -1.36 -15.55 -6.32
C ARG A 79 -2.78 -16.09 -6.15
N ARG A 80 -3.06 -16.84 -5.07
CA ARG A 80 -4.44 -17.17 -4.69
C ARG A 80 -5.17 -15.91 -4.22
N PRO A 81 -6.40 -15.66 -4.69
CA PRO A 81 -7.15 -14.48 -4.29
C PRO A 81 -7.39 -14.43 -2.79
N CYS A 82 -7.28 -13.24 -2.21
CA CYS A 82 -7.61 -12.98 -0.82
C CYS A 82 -8.28 -11.62 -0.69
N VAL A 83 -9.10 -11.46 0.35
CA VAL A 83 -9.79 -10.20 0.65
C VAL A 83 -9.54 -9.79 2.09
N THR A 84 -9.35 -8.50 2.33
CA THR A 84 -9.23 -7.95 3.68
C THR A 84 -10.56 -8.09 4.43
N VAL A 85 -10.52 -8.70 5.62
CA VAL A 85 -11.69 -8.82 6.51
C VAL A 85 -11.58 -7.94 7.75
N GLN A 86 -10.36 -7.50 8.09
CA GLN A 86 -10.09 -6.55 9.16
C GLN A 86 -8.79 -5.81 8.83
N LEU A 87 -8.76 -4.50 9.08
CA LEU A 87 -7.57 -3.68 9.03
C LEU A 87 -7.59 -2.66 10.18
N ASP A 88 -6.64 -2.77 11.09
CA ASP A 88 -6.35 -1.75 12.10
C ASP A 88 -5.26 -0.83 11.58
N THR A 89 -5.48 0.49 11.66
CA THR A 89 -4.50 1.51 11.25
C THR A 89 -4.22 2.47 12.40
N HIS A 90 -2.94 2.72 12.68
CA HIS A 90 -2.51 3.76 13.63
C HIS A 90 -1.78 4.86 12.88
N PHE A 91 -2.23 6.11 13.03
CA PHE A 91 -1.62 7.29 12.43
C PHE A 91 -0.64 7.92 13.42
N LEU A 92 0.63 8.00 13.05
CA LEU A 92 1.72 8.44 13.93
C LEU A 92 2.14 9.88 13.66
N THR A 93 2.18 10.29 12.38
CA THR A 93 2.59 11.63 11.96
C THR A 93 1.88 11.99 10.65
N ALA A 94 1.65 13.29 10.43
CA ALA A 94 1.01 13.78 9.21
C ALA A 94 1.92 13.64 7.98
N ALA A 95 1.36 13.15 6.87
CA ALA A 95 1.96 13.24 5.53
C ALA A 95 1.38 14.45 4.76
N ARG A 96 2.11 14.93 3.75
CA ARG A 96 1.81 16.15 2.99
C ARG A 96 1.86 15.89 1.48
N ALA A 97 1.20 16.74 0.70
CA ALA A 97 1.35 16.74 -0.76
C ALA A 97 2.82 16.92 -1.17
N GLY A 98 3.20 16.29 -2.29
CA GLY A 98 4.57 16.22 -2.79
C GLY A 98 5.44 15.16 -2.11
N GLN A 99 4.96 14.52 -1.04
CA GLN A 99 5.67 13.41 -0.42
C GLN A 99 5.34 12.09 -1.11
N PHE A 100 6.33 11.23 -1.23
CA PHE A 100 6.15 9.86 -1.71
C PHE A 100 5.88 8.94 -0.52
N LEU A 101 4.69 8.35 -0.53
CA LEU A 101 4.22 7.39 0.46
C LEU A 101 4.68 6.00 0.03
N GLU A 102 5.23 5.24 0.96
CA GLU A 102 5.74 3.89 0.71
C GLU A 102 5.16 2.90 1.72
N VAL A 103 4.49 1.86 1.23
CA VAL A 103 3.97 0.75 2.02
C VAL A 103 4.88 -0.47 1.88
N ARG A 104 5.26 -1.02 3.03
CA ARG A 104 5.95 -2.31 3.16
C ARG A 104 5.27 -3.13 4.24
N GLY A 105 5.35 -4.45 4.11
CA GLY A 105 4.76 -5.35 5.09
C GLY A 105 5.25 -6.78 4.94
N HIS A 106 4.85 -7.61 5.88
CA HIS A 106 5.23 -9.01 5.95
C HIS A 106 4.10 -9.86 6.51
N VAL A 107 4.12 -11.14 6.13
CA VAL A 107 3.23 -12.16 6.65
C VAL A 107 3.69 -12.52 8.07
N MET A 108 2.80 -12.35 9.04
CA MET A 108 3.01 -12.79 10.42
C MET A 108 2.71 -14.28 10.57
N ARG A 109 1.63 -14.72 9.93
CA ARG A 109 1.13 -16.09 10.01
C ARG A 109 0.18 -16.38 8.84
N THR A 110 0.27 -17.60 8.32
CA THR A 110 -0.71 -18.14 7.37
C THR A 110 -1.40 -19.35 7.99
N THR A 111 -2.72 -19.44 7.80
CA THR A 111 -3.52 -20.63 8.11
C THR A 111 -4.16 -21.18 6.83
N ALA A 112 -5.04 -22.17 6.94
CA ALA A 112 -5.78 -22.67 5.79
C ALA A 112 -6.70 -21.62 5.14
N SER A 113 -7.22 -20.66 5.93
CA SER A 113 -8.25 -19.72 5.47
C SER A 113 -7.93 -18.25 5.73
N LEU A 114 -6.91 -17.93 6.54
CA LEU A 114 -6.56 -16.57 6.91
C LEU A 114 -5.06 -16.29 6.76
N VAL A 115 -4.74 -15.04 6.41
CA VAL A 115 -3.38 -14.47 6.43
C VAL A 115 -3.35 -13.27 7.35
N PHE A 116 -2.41 -13.27 8.28
CA PHE A 116 -2.19 -12.19 9.22
C PHE A 116 -0.99 -11.38 8.75
N MET A 117 -1.20 -10.08 8.52
CA MET A 117 -0.22 -9.17 7.97
C MET A 117 0.10 -8.06 8.96
N ARG A 118 1.35 -7.60 8.94
CA ARG A 118 1.75 -6.33 9.54
C ARG A 118 2.51 -5.51 8.52
N GLY A 119 2.31 -4.20 8.54
CA GLY A 119 3.08 -3.29 7.71
C GLY A 119 3.09 -1.87 8.22
N GLU A 120 3.80 -1.06 7.47
CA GLU A 120 4.01 0.34 7.73
C GLU A 120 3.92 1.12 6.43
N LEU A 121 3.45 2.36 6.57
CA LEU A 121 3.48 3.38 5.54
C LEU A 121 4.46 4.44 6.01
N SER A 122 5.43 4.74 5.16
CA SER A 122 6.54 5.65 5.46
C SER A 122 6.68 6.73 4.39
N VAL A 123 7.37 7.81 4.75
CA VAL A 123 7.81 8.87 3.85
C VAL A 123 9.30 9.10 4.10
N ALA A 124 10.13 8.93 3.07
CA ALA A 124 11.59 9.08 3.19
C ALA A 124 12.16 8.33 4.41
N GLY A 125 11.73 7.08 4.59
CA GLY A 125 12.14 6.20 5.70
C GLY A 125 11.51 6.48 7.07
N HIS A 126 10.68 7.53 7.21
CA HIS A 126 10.00 7.83 8.47
C HIS A 126 8.59 7.27 8.46
N VAL A 127 8.23 6.44 9.44
CA VAL A 127 6.90 5.82 9.53
C VAL A 127 5.86 6.87 9.89
N VAL A 128 4.82 6.99 9.07
CA VAL A 128 3.69 7.91 9.29
C VAL A 128 2.41 7.19 9.69
N ALA A 129 2.27 5.92 9.31
CA ALA A 129 1.19 5.05 9.78
C ALA A 129 1.62 3.57 9.84
N THR A 130 0.98 2.79 10.70
CA THR A 130 1.17 1.33 10.77
C THR A 130 -0.14 0.61 10.55
N GLY A 131 -0.10 -0.58 9.95
CA GLY A 131 -1.26 -1.42 9.70
C GLY A 131 -1.10 -2.84 10.23
N ALA A 132 -2.18 -3.39 10.78
CA ALA A 132 -2.33 -4.81 11.05
C ALA A 132 -3.59 -5.31 10.33
N ALA A 133 -3.42 -6.26 9.41
CA ALA A 133 -4.52 -6.73 8.56
C ALA A 133 -4.74 -8.23 8.71
N VAL A 134 -6.00 -8.64 8.61
CA VAL A 134 -6.40 -10.03 8.46
C VAL A 134 -7.07 -10.17 7.11
N LEU A 135 -6.57 -11.10 6.29
CA LEU A 135 -7.11 -11.41 4.98
C LEU A 135 -7.69 -12.82 4.96
N LYS A 136 -8.84 -12.99 4.31
CA LYS A 136 -9.44 -14.29 4.03
C LYS A 136 -8.97 -14.80 2.68
N VAL A 137 -8.41 -16.00 2.66
CA VAL A 137 -8.07 -16.72 1.42
C VAL A 137 -9.37 -17.18 0.78
N LEU A 138 -9.54 -16.89 -0.50
CA LEU A 138 -10.70 -17.33 -1.28
C LEU A 138 -10.38 -18.67 -1.92
N ALA A 139 -11.40 -19.51 -2.09
CA ALA A 139 -11.28 -20.68 -2.94
C ALA A 139 -10.95 -20.23 -4.38
N ALA A 140 -10.19 -21.05 -5.11
CA ALA A 140 -10.08 -20.85 -6.55
C ALA A 140 -11.49 -20.83 -7.13
N ALA A 141 -11.78 -19.86 -8.00
CA ALA A 141 -13.07 -19.82 -8.68
C ALA A 141 -13.26 -21.16 -9.39
N SER A 142 -14.29 -21.92 -9.02
CA SER A 142 -14.79 -23.00 -9.86
C SER A 142 -15.45 -22.33 -11.05
N ASP A 143 -14.93 -22.60 -12.26
CA ASP A 143 -15.57 -22.19 -13.50
C ASP A 143 -17.07 -22.57 -13.44
N HIS A 144 -17.94 -21.58 -13.52
CA HIS A 144 -19.38 -21.75 -13.75
C HIS A 144 -19.67 -21.41 -15.21
#